data_AF-A0A2R6D4H2-F1
#
_entry.id   AF-A0A2R6D4H2-F1
#
_cell.length_a   1.000
_cell.length_b   1.000
_cell.length_c   1.000
_cell.angle_alpha   90.00
_cell.angle_beta   90.00
_cell.angle_gamma   90.00
#
_symmetry.space_group_name_H-M   'P 1'
#
loop_
_entity.id
_entity.type
_entity.pdbx_description
1 polymer ?
#
loop_
_entity_poly.entity_id
_entity_poly.type
_entity_poly.pdbx_seq_one_letter_code
_entity_poly.pdbx_strand_id
1 'polypeptide(L)' 'MVEAKIEAARDDLAERDGVLVAFSGGVDSSVVAALAHDALGEDAVACTARSETLPAAELEEARAVAEEIGIRHETVA' A
#
# COMPACT_ATOMS: atom_id res chain seq x y z
N MET A 1 2.53 20.61 -10.25
CA MET A 1 2.08 19.60 -11.24
C MET A 1 2.01 18.22 -10.61
N VAL A 2 2.98 17.87 -9.75
CA VAL A 2 2.99 16.61 -9.00
C VAL A 2 1.96 16.66 -7.87
N GLU A 3 1.84 17.80 -7.19
CA GLU A 3 0.90 18.05 -6.11
C GLU A 3 -0.54 17.79 -6.56
N ALA A 4 -0.91 18.31 -7.74
CA ALA A 4 -2.24 18.08 -8.32
C ALA A 4 -2.50 16.61 -8.67
N LYS A 5 -1.46 15.83 -9.03
CA LYS A 5 -1.61 14.38 -9.27
C LYS A 5 -1.80 13.60 -7.97
N ILE A 6 -1.09 14.01 -6.93
CA ILE A 6 -1.21 13.44 -5.58
C ILE A 6 -2.63 13.69 -5.06
N GLU A 7 -3.12 14.93 -5.16
CA GLU A 7 -4.47 15.31 -4.75
C GLU A 7 -5.53 14.52 -5.52
N ALA A 8 -5.45 14.47 -6.86
CA ALA A 8 -6.38 13.70 -7.67
C ALA A 8 -6.39 12.21 -7.32
N ALA A 9 -5.22 11.59 -7.12
CA ALA A 9 -5.15 10.19 -6.74
C ALA A 9 -5.73 9.92 -5.34
N ARG A 10 -5.51 10.85 -4.39
CA ARG A 10 -6.06 10.75 -3.04
C ARG A 10 -7.58 10.89 -3.04
N ASP A 11 -8.11 11.81 -3.83
CA ASP A 11 -9.55 12.02 -3.98
C ASP A 11 -10.23 10.80 -4.63
N ASP A 12 -9.65 10.26 -5.71
CA ASP A 12 -10.14 9.04 -6.38
C ASP A 12 -10.22 7.82 -5.44
N LEU A 13 -9.28 7.74 -4.46
CA LEU A 13 -9.26 6.71 -3.42
C LEU A 13 -10.32 6.99 -2.33
N ALA A 14 -10.47 8.24 -1.90
CA ALA A 14 -11.43 8.65 -0.88
C ALA A 14 -12.90 8.43 -1.28
N GLU A 15 -13.20 8.32 -2.58
CA GLU A 15 -14.52 7.97 -3.10
C GLU A 15 -14.92 6.49 -2.88
N ARG A 16 -14.01 5.65 -2.38
CA ARG A 16 -14.26 4.21 -2.12
C ARG A 16 -14.61 3.98 -0.66
N ASP A 17 -15.40 2.94 -0.39
CA ASP A 17 -15.67 2.50 1.00
C ASP A 17 -14.44 1.85 1.67
N GLY A 18 -13.46 1.41 0.87
CA GLY A 18 -12.23 0.77 1.34
C GLY A 18 -11.42 0.20 0.17
N VAL A 19 -10.12 0.00 0.37
CA VAL A 19 -9.20 -0.44 -0.71
C VAL A 19 -8.20 -1.48 -0.24
N LEU A 20 -7.88 -2.41 -1.14
CA LEU A 20 -6.74 -3.31 -1.03
C LEU A 20 -5.69 -2.92 -2.07
N VAL A 21 -4.47 -2.66 -1.61
CA VAL A 21 -3.31 -2.35 -2.45
C VAL A 21 -2.48 -3.62 -2.60
N ALA A 22 -2.32 -4.12 -3.83
CA ALA A 22 -1.34 -5.16 -4.12
C ALA A 22 0.07 -4.58 -3.89
N PHE A 23 0.80 -5.13 -2.94
CA PHE A 23 1.93 -4.45 -2.34
C PHE A 23 3.18 -5.33 -2.38
N SER A 24 4.22 -4.83 -3.06
CA SER A 24 5.52 -5.50 -3.19
C SER A 24 6.60 -4.87 -2.33
N GLY A 25 6.35 -3.72 -1.70
CA GLY A 25 7.36 -2.91 -1.01
C GLY A 25 8.15 -1.97 -1.93
N GLY A 26 8.01 -2.12 -3.25
CA GLY A 26 8.62 -1.22 -4.23
C GLY A 26 7.96 0.16 -4.26
N VAL A 27 8.74 1.18 -4.65
CA VAL A 27 8.37 2.61 -4.60
C VAL A 27 6.98 2.93 -5.14
N ASP A 28 6.58 2.34 -6.27
CA ASP A 28 5.28 2.62 -6.89
C ASP A 28 4.13 2.14 -5.99
N SER A 29 4.21 0.89 -5.51
CA SER A 29 3.20 0.32 -4.63
C SER A 29 3.18 1.00 -3.25
N SER A 30 4.33 1.49 -2.79
CA SER A 30 4.48 2.22 -1.52
C SER A 30 3.87 3.60 -1.58
N VAL A 31 4.01 4.32 -2.71
CA VAL A 31 3.33 5.60 -2.93
C VAL A 31 1.82 5.40 -2.93
N VAL A 32 1.30 4.37 -3.62
CA VAL A 32 -0.14 4.09 -3.64
C VAL A 32 -0.65 3.70 -2.24
N ALA A 33 0.10 2.86 -1.51
CA ALA A 33 -0.25 2.46 -0.15
C ALA A 33 -0.30 3.67 0.81
N ALA A 34 0.67 4.57 0.72
CA ALA A 34 0.69 5.79 1.52
C ALA A 34 -0.51 6.69 1.22
N LEU A 35 -0.81 6.94 -0.06
CA LEU A 35 -1.96 7.75 -0.46
C LEU A 35 -3.29 7.10 -0.06
N ALA A 36 -3.39 5.78 -0.12
CA ALA A 36 -4.56 5.04 0.33
C ALA A 36 -4.76 5.17 1.84
N HIS A 37 -3.70 5.03 2.63
CA HIS A 37 -3.77 5.24 4.08
C HIS A 37 -4.13 6.69 4.44
N ASP A 38 -3.53 7.68 3.75
CA ASP A 38 -3.85 9.10 3.95
C ASP A 38 -5.30 9.47 3.58
N ALA A 39 -5.92 8.72 2.66
CA ALA A 39 -7.29 8.94 2.22
C ALA A 39 -8.32 8.24 3.12
N LEU A 40 -8.06 6.97 3.47
CA LEU A 40 -9.05 6.04 4.02
C LEU A 40 -8.69 5.50 5.42
N GLY A 41 -7.49 5.79 5.93
CA GLY A 41 -7.05 5.34 7.25
C GLY A 41 -7.07 3.82 7.40
N GLU A 42 -7.93 3.32 8.30
CA GLU A 42 -8.06 1.88 8.62
C GLU A 42 -8.78 1.07 7.54
N ASP A 43 -9.50 1.73 6.62
CA ASP A 43 -10.20 1.10 5.49
C ASP A 43 -9.28 0.83 4.29
N ALA A 44 -7.98 1.15 4.41
CA ALA A 44 -6.94 0.77 3.46
C ALA A 44 -6.07 -0.38 4.00
N VAL A 45 -5.82 -1.39 3.17
CA VAL A 45 -4.93 -2.52 3.49
C VAL A 45 -3.91 -2.74 2.38
N ALA A 46 -2.63 -2.84 2.74
CA ALA A 46 -1.57 -3.31 1.86
C ALA A 46 -1.49 -4.84 1.94
N CYS A 47 -1.45 -5.53 0.80
CA CYS A 47 -1.45 -6.98 0.75
C CYS A 47 -0.31 -7.52 -0.11
N THR A 48 0.54 -8.35 0.49
CA THR A 48 1.63 -9.03 -0.23
C THR A 48 1.29 -10.50 -0.43
N ALA A 49 1.29 -10.94 -1.70
CA ALA A 49 1.15 -12.34 -2.05
C ALA A 49 2.47 -13.08 -1.80
N ARG A 50 2.41 -14.14 -1.00
CA ARG A 50 3.53 -15.05 -0.73
C ARG A 50 3.46 -16.21 -1.71
N SER A 51 4.60 -16.55 -2.30
CA SER A 51 4.76 -17.75 -3.12
C SER A 51 6.08 -18.42 -2.78
N GLU A 52 6.26 -19.67 -3.22
CA GLU A 52 7.52 -20.40 -3.03
C GLU A 52 8.72 -19.68 -3.68
N THR A 53 8.47 -18.78 -4.64
CA THR A 53 9.48 -18.02 -5.35
C THR A 53 9.77 -16.66 -4.73
N LEU A 54 8.98 -16.20 -3.75
CA LEU A 54 9.20 -14.89 -3.11
C LEU A 54 10.30 -15.02 -2.04
N PRO A 55 11.42 -14.28 -2.16
CA PRO A 55 12.45 -14.29 -1.13
C PRO A 55 11.92 -13.72 0.19
N ALA A 56 12.27 -14.35 1.31
CA ALA A 56 11.85 -13.87 2.63
C ALA A 56 12.30 -12.42 2.91
N ALA A 57 13.48 -12.04 2.41
CA ALA A 57 14.00 -10.67 2.54
C ALA A 57 13.07 -9.64 1.88
N GLU A 58 12.54 -9.91 0.68
CA GLU A 58 11.60 -9.02 0.00
C GLU A 58 10.29 -8.87 0.78
N LEU A 59 9.83 -9.95 1.43
CA LEU A 59 8.65 -9.88 2.29
C LEU A 59 8.89 -9.06 3.56
N GLU A 60 10.06 -9.20 4.20
CA GLU A 60 10.40 -8.37 5.36
C GLU A 60 10.59 -6.90 4.99
N GLU A 61 11.18 -6.61 3.82
CA GLU A 61 11.28 -5.25 3.29
C GLU A 61 9.90 -4.64 3.05
N ALA A 62 8.97 -5.37 2.42
CA ALA A 62 7.60 -4.92 2.26
C ALA A 62 6.95 -4.61 3.63
N ARG A 63 7.05 -5.51 4.60
CA ARG A 63 6.52 -5.28 5.96
C ARG A 63 7.06 -4.00 6.60
N ALA A 64 8.38 -3.80 6.53
CA ALA A 64 9.02 -2.62 7.11
C ALA A 64 8.50 -1.32 6.47
N VAL A 65 8.32 -1.30 5.15
CA VAL A 65 7.76 -0.14 4.45
C VAL A 65 6.30 0.09 4.82
N ALA A 66 5.48 -0.96 4.93
CA ALA A 66 4.09 -0.80 5.36
C ALA A 66 3.99 -0.28 6.81
N GLU A 67 4.88 -0.73 7.70
CA GLU A 67 4.98 -0.22 9.07
C GLU A 67 5.37 1.26 9.10
N GLU A 68 6.32 1.69 8.27
CA GLU A 68 6.70 3.10 8.15
C GLU A 68 5.55 3.99 7.64
N ILE A 69 4.75 3.46 6.71
CA ILE A 69 3.55 4.14 6.21
C ILE A 69 2.45 4.18 7.28
N GLY A 70 2.41 3.21 8.19
CA GLY A 70 1.32 3.03 9.17
C GLY A 70 0.08 2.30 8.62
N ILE A 71 0.17 1.74 7.41
CA ILE A 71 -0.93 1.01 6.77
C ILE A 71 -1.00 -0.43 7.29
N ARG A 72 -2.22 -0.97 7.47
CA ARG A 72 -2.40 -2.39 7.81
C ARG A 72 -1.78 -3.26 6.70
N HIS A 73 -0.89 -4.17 7.06
CA HIS A 73 -0.25 -5.10 6.13
C HIS A 73 -0.74 -6.53 6.34
N GLU A 74 -1.18 -7.16 5.26
CA GLU A 74 -1.64 -8.55 5.26
C GLU A 74 -0.83 -9.39 4.27
N THR A 75 -0.70 -10.68 4.57
CA THR A 75 -0.03 -11.63 3.68
C THR A 75 -0.95 -12.76 3.28
N VAL A 76 -1.07 -13.01 1.98
CA VAL A 76 -1.91 -14.08 1.40
C VAL A 76 -1.03 -15.11 0.71
N ALA A 77 -1.49 -16.35 0.57
CA ALA A 77 -0.76 -17.47 -0.04
C ALA A 77 -1.58 -18.09 -1.17
#